data_AF-W6A615-F1
#
_entry.id   AF-W6A615-F1
#
_cell.length_a   1.000
_cell.length_b   1.000
_cell.length_c   1.000
_cell.angle_alpha   90.00
_cell.angle_beta   90.00
_cell.angle_gamma   90.00
#
_symmetry.space_group_name_H-M   'P 1'
#
loop_
_entity.id
_entity.type
_entity.pdbx_description
1 polymer ?
#
loop_
_entity_poly.entity_id
_entity_poly.type
_entity_poly.pdbx_seq_one_letter_code
_entity_poly.pdbx_strand_id
1 'polypeptide(L)'
;MDFKKVKPLLKKPVLWTGSIIFGLIMISLIIILTLPLEKNQKIIISCQITLNFLLVYLIACILGNKRSSISLFTDILVFEDEQKQESIEVKPSRYLHIFINIFTIACFFIHLTSGSMIGEISFAQYAAQKWWLFLIVYLINTIFLYLYFYILIYLLNESKEFKDEYLTNLKNNKQTIENKEKVVE
;
A
#
# COMPACT_ATOMS: atom_id res chain seq x y z
N MET A 1 22.75 0.69 -2.64
CA MET A 1 21.81 -0.40 -2.94
C MET A 1 21.32 -0.22 -4.37
N ASP A 2 21.75 -1.12 -5.25
CA ASP A 2 21.25 -1.30 -6.60
C ASP A 2 19.83 -1.88 -6.55
N PHE A 3 18.86 -0.96 -6.54
CA PHE A 3 17.43 -1.28 -6.51
C PHE A 3 16.99 -2.20 -7.66
N LYS A 4 17.80 -2.36 -8.72
CA LYS A 4 17.51 -3.28 -9.83
C LYS A 4 17.43 -4.75 -9.40
N LYS A 5 18.20 -5.18 -8.38
CA LYS A 5 18.19 -6.56 -7.87
C LYS A 5 16.98 -6.86 -6.99
N VAL A 6 16.46 -5.86 -6.29
CA VAL A 6 15.30 -5.98 -5.39
C VAL A 6 13.97 -5.80 -6.14
N LYS A 7 13.99 -5.15 -7.30
CA LYS A 7 12.81 -4.89 -8.16
C LYS A 7 11.97 -6.13 -8.53
N PRO A 8 12.54 -7.32 -8.82
CA PRO A 8 11.75 -8.52 -9.12
C PRO A 8 10.91 -9.00 -7.93
N LEU A 9 11.44 -8.89 -6.71
CA LEU A 9 10.73 -9.26 -5.48
C LEU A 9 9.53 -8.34 -5.25
N LEU A 10 9.71 -7.04 -5.51
CA LEU A 10 8.68 -6.02 -5.35
C LEU A 10 7.56 -6.08 -6.39
N LYS A 11 7.81 -6.70 -7.55
CA LYS A 11 6.78 -6.91 -8.59
C LYS A 11 5.76 -7.99 -8.22
N LYS A 12 6.14 -9.00 -7.43
CA LYS A 12 5.24 -10.11 -7.06
C LYS A 12 4.04 -9.64 -6.24
N PRO A 13 4.20 -8.84 -5.16
CA PRO A 13 3.08 -8.25 -4.44
C PRO A 13 2.15 -7.44 -5.34
N VAL A 14 2.71 -6.64 -6.26
CA VAL A 14 1.92 -5.82 -7.18
C VAL A 14 1.05 -6.68 -8.09
N LEU A 15 1.60 -7.75 -8.68
CA LEU A 15 0.82 -8.66 -9.54
C LEU A 15 -0.28 -9.38 -8.76
N TRP A 16 0.04 -9.95 -7.60
CA TRP A 16 -0.94 -10.68 -6.78
C TRP A 16 -2.07 -9.77 -6.31
N THR A 17 -1.73 -8.55 -5.89
CA THR A 17 -2.73 -7.58 -5.47
C THR A 17 -3.57 -7.04 -6.63
N GLY A 18 -3.02 -6.98 -7.85
CA GLY A 18 -3.78 -6.68 -9.05
C GLY A 18 -4.88 -7.72 -9.33
N SER A 19 -4.56 -9.01 -9.19
CA SER A 19 -5.55 -10.09 -9.31
C SER A 19 -6.64 -10.01 -8.23
N ILE A 20 -6.27 -9.72 -6.99
CA ILE A 20 -7.22 -9.54 -5.88
C ILE A 20 -8.17 -8.37 -6.17
N ILE A 21 -7.64 -7.23 -6.63
CA ILE A 21 -8.42 -6.05 -6.97
C ILE A 21 -9.42 -6.33 -8.09
N PHE A 22 -8.99 -7.00 -9.17
CA PHE A 22 -9.90 -7.40 -10.24
C PHE A 22 -11.01 -8.33 -9.74
N GLY A 23 -10.67 -9.29 -8.87
CA GLY A 23 -11.66 -10.14 -8.22
C GLY A 23 -12.67 -9.35 -7.38
N LEU A 24 -12.20 -8.39 -6.57
CA LEU A 24 -13.05 -7.52 -5.76
C LEU A 24 -13.97 -6.64 -6.61
N ILE A 25 -13.49 -6.11 -7.74
CA ILE A 25 -14.31 -5.37 -8.70
C ILE A 25 -15.42 -6.27 -9.23
N MET A 26 -15.10 -7.47 -9.71
CA MET A 26 -16.08 -8.41 -10.26
C MET A 26 -17.15 -8.77 -9.23
N ILE A 27 -16.75 -9.14 -8.01
CA ILE A 27 -17.67 -9.48 -6.93
C ILE A 27 -18.56 -8.28 -6.59
N SER A 28 -17.99 -7.08 -6.48
CA SER A 28 -18.73 -5.87 -6.14
C SER A 28 -19.76 -5.53 -7.23
N LEU A 29 -19.40 -5.64 -8.51
CA LEU A 29 -20.32 -5.39 -9.61
C LEU A 29 -21.50 -6.37 -9.60
N ILE A 30 -21.26 -7.66 -9.34
CA ILE A 30 -22.32 -8.67 -9.21
C ILE A 30 -23.29 -8.30 -8.08
N ILE A 31 -22.75 -7.90 -6.92
CA ILE A 31 -23.57 -7.47 -5.78
C ILE A 31 -24.39 -6.22 -6.14
N ILE A 32 -23.79 -5.19 -6.73
CA ILE A 32 -24.50 -3.96 -7.10
C ILE A 32 -25.63 -4.23 -8.11
N LEU A 33 -25.37 -5.11 -9.10
CA LEU A 33 -26.35 -5.46 -10.13
C LEU A 33 -27.55 -6.22 -9.56
N THR A 34 -27.35 -7.00 -8.50
CA THR A 34 -28.41 -7.80 -7.85
C THR A 34 -29.23 -7.00 -6.82
N LEU A 35 -28.69 -5.90 -6.28
CA LEU A 35 -29.43 -5.06 -5.34
C LEU A 35 -30.68 -4.42 -5.98
N PRO A 36 -31.78 -4.21 -5.22
CA PRO A 36 -33.01 -3.58 -5.71
C PRO A 36 -32.86 -2.04 -5.76
N LEU A 37 -31.89 -1.57 -6.53
CA LEU A 37 -31.62 -0.15 -6.75
C LEU A 37 -32.09 0.29 -8.15
N GLU A 38 -32.39 1.57 -8.30
CA GLU A 38 -32.66 2.17 -9.60
C GLU A 38 -31.45 2.05 -10.54
N LYS A 39 -31.70 1.94 -11.84
CA LYS A 39 -30.64 1.77 -12.86
C LYS A 39 -29.56 2.85 -12.77
N ASN A 40 -29.96 4.11 -12.61
CA ASN A 40 -29.01 5.23 -12.49
C ASN A 40 -28.13 5.08 -11.25
N GLN A 41 -28.70 4.71 -10.11
CA GLN A 41 -27.92 4.49 -8.88
C GLN A 41 -26.95 3.31 -9.02
N LYS A 42 -27.35 2.23 -9.68
CA LYS A 42 -26.46 1.08 -9.95
C LYS A 42 -25.24 1.50 -10.76
N ILE A 43 -25.44 2.31 -11.81
CA ILE A 43 -24.35 2.80 -12.66
C ILE A 43 -23.40 3.68 -11.84
N ILE A 44 -23.93 4.66 -11.10
CA ILE A 44 -23.12 5.58 -10.30
C ILE A 44 -22.25 4.81 -9.29
N ILE A 45 -22.87 3.92 -8.51
CA ILE A 45 -22.16 3.15 -7.48
C ILE A 45 -21.13 2.20 -8.12
N SER A 46 -21.46 1.56 -9.23
CA SER A 46 -20.53 0.68 -9.97
C SER A 46 -19.28 1.44 -10.44
N CYS A 47 -19.48 2.64 -11.01
CA CYS A 47 -18.38 3.49 -11.45
C CYS A 47 -17.50 3.94 -10.28
N GLN A 48 -18.11 4.39 -9.17
CA GLN A 48 -17.38 4.83 -7.99
C GLN A 48 -16.56 3.70 -7.36
N ILE A 49 -17.16 2.52 -7.15
CA ILE A 49 -16.45 1.38 -6.56
C ILE A 49 -15.31 0.90 -7.49
N THR A 50 -15.56 0.82 -8.79
CA THR A 50 -14.53 0.40 -9.74
C THR A 50 -13.36 1.37 -9.75
N LEU A 51 -13.63 2.68 -9.83
CA LEU A 51 -12.60 3.71 -9.81
C LEU A 51 -11.80 3.66 -8.51
N ASN A 52 -12.45 3.39 -7.38
CA ASN A 52 -11.78 3.26 -6.10
C ASN A 52 -10.75 2.14 -6.07
N PHE A 53 -11.16 0.93 -6.44
CA PHE A 53 -10.27 -0.21 -6.40
C PHE A 53 -9.11 -0.04 -7.39
N LEU A 54 -9.37 0.55 -8.56
CA LEU A 54 -8.31 0.92 -9.51
C LEU A 54 -7.34 1.95 -8.91
N LEU A 55 -7.83 2.95 -8.17
CA LEU A 55 -6.99 3.97 -7.54
C LEU A 55 -6.14 3.36 -6.41
N VAL A 56 -6.73 2.51 -5.56
CA VAL A 56 -6.02 1.78 -4.50
C VAL A 56 -4.92 0.91 -5.11
N TYR A 57 -5.21 0.21 -6.21
CA TYR A 57 -4.22 -0.57 -6.95
C TYR A 57 -3.11 0.29 -7.55
N LEU A 58 -3.45 1.44 -8.14
CA LEU A 58 -2.47 2.38 -8.69
C LEU A 58 -1.52 2.89 -7.60
N ILE A 59 -2.06 3.21 -6.42
CA ILE A 59 -1.25 3.60 -5.26
C ILE A 59 -0.32 2.46 -4.85
N ALA A 60 -0.81 1.23 -4.72
CA ALA A 60 0.05 0.07 -4.44
C ALA A 60 1.17 -0.10 -5.50
N CYS A 61 0.86 0.08 -6.78
CA CYS A 61 1.86 0.07 -7.86
C CYS A 61 2.93 1.16 -7.69
N ILE A 62 2.54 2.39 -7.35
CA ILE A 62 3.48 3.50 -7.17
C ILE A 62 4.38 3.25 -5.97
N LEU A 63 3.82 2.77 -4.86
CA LEU A 63 4.56 2.52 -3.62
C LEU A 63 5.55 1.36 -3.77
N GLY A 64 5.17 0.29 -4.47
CA GLY A 64 6.04 -0.87 -4.70
C GLY A 64 7.20 -0.59 -5.68
N ASN A 65 7.09 0.43 -6.52
CA ASN A 65 8.10 0.74 -7.54
C ASN A 65 9.17 1.75 -7.09
N LYS A 66 8.96 2.46 -5.96
CA LYS A 66 9.88 3.52 -5.49
C LYS A 66 10.63 3.11 -4.23
N ARG A 67 11.97 3.19 -4.29
CA ARG A 67 12.85 2.93 -3.14
C ARG A 67 12.55 3.83 -1.94
N SER A 68 12.26 5.11 -2.18
CA SER A 68 11.91 6.07 -1.14
C SER A 68 10.63 5.68 -0.40
N SER A 69 9.63 5.17 -1.12
CA SER A 69 8.39 4.69 -0.53
C SER A 69 8.62 3.49 0.38
N ILE A 70 9.40 2.50 -0.07
CA ILE A 70 9.72 1.32 0.75
C ILE A 70 10.46 1.76 2.02
N SER A 71 11.46 2.63 1.89
CA SER A 71 12.22 3.14 3.05
C SER A 71 11.38 3.95 4.03
N LEU A 72 10.28 4.55 3.61
CA LEU A 72 9.38 5.33 4.47
C LEU A 72 8.38 4.43 5.21
N PHE A 73 8.00 3.31 4.61
CA PHE A 73 6.98 2.40 5.14
C PHE A 73 7.56 1.17 5.85
N THR A 74 8.87 0.95 5.77
CA THR A 74 9.55 -0.15 6.45
C THR A 74 10.74 0.37 7.27
N ASP A 75 10.83 -0.08 8.52
CA ASP A 75 12.01 0.11 9.37
C ASP A 75 12.95 -1.10 9.18
N ILE A 76 14.23 -0.86 8.92
CA ILE A 76 15.24 -1.91 8.75
C ILE A 76 16.11 -1.92 10.01
N LEU A 77 16.01 -3.00 10.78
CA LEU A 77 16.78 -3.22 12.00
C LEU A 77 17.97 -4.12 11.70
N VAL A 78 19.13 -3.78 12.25
CA VAL A 78 20.35 -4.58 12.18
C VAL A 78 20.64 -5.08 13.59
N PHE A 79 20.70 -6.40 13.76
CA PHE A 79 21.08 -7.05 15.00
C PHE A 79 22.46 -7.65 14.83
N GLU A 80 23.31 -7.52 15.84
CA GLU A 80 24.60 -8.20 15.89
C GLU A 80 24.48 -9.33 16.91
N ASP A 81 24.65 -10.57 16.46
CA ASP A 81 24.65 -11.75 17.34
C ASP A 81 25.96 -11.80 18.17
N GLU A 82 26.00 -12.60 19.24
CA GLU A 82 27.17 -12.79 20.11
C GLU A 82 28.43 -13.25 19.33
N GLN A 83 28.23 -13.81 18.12
CA GLN A 83 29.29 -14.21 17.17
C GLN A 83 29.69 -13.11 16.17
N LYS A 84 29.23 -11.85 16.34
CA LYS A 84 29.41 -10.72 15.40
C LYS A 84 28.80 -10.96 14.02
N GLN A 85 27.78 -11.82 13.93
CA GLN A 85 27.01 -11.96 12.70
C GLN A 85 25.92 -10.89 12.67
N GLU A 86 26.02 -9.98 11.70
CA GLU A 86 24.98 -8.99 11.44
C GLU A 86 23.78 -9.67 10.75
N SER A 87 22.60 -9.61 11.36
CA SER A 87 21.34 -10.04 10.78
C SER A 87 20.41 -8.86 10.56
N ILE A 88 19.60 -8.93 9.49
CA ILE A 88 18.67 -7.86 9.12
C ILE A 88 17.24 -8.35 9.31
N GLU A 89 16.44 -7.51 9.96
CA GLU A 89 14.99 -7.66 10.07
C GLU A 89 14.30 -6.40 9.54
N VAL A 90 13.27 -6.59 8.72
CA VAL A 90 12.43 -5.53 8.17
C VAL A 90 11.09 -5.55 8.91
N LYS A 91 10.69 -4.40 9.48
CA LYS A 91 9.44 -4.22 10.21
C LYS A 91 8.58 -3.13 9.59
N PRO A 92 7.25 -3.15 9.79
CA PRO A 92 6.39 -2.04 9.37
C PRO A 92 6.74 -0.79 10.17
N SER A 93 6.91 0.33 9.48
CA SER A 93 7.09 1.63 10.14
C SER A 93 5.77 2.16 10.68
N ARG A 94 5.80 2.99 11.73
CA ARG A 94 4.58 3.65 12.26
C ARG A 94 3.89 4.52 11.19
N TYR A 95 4.66 5.09 10.27
CA TYR A 95 4.14 5.88 9.15
C TYR A 95 3.26 5.07 8.20
N LEU A 96 3.43 3.75 8.13
CA LEU A 96 2.56 2.86 7.38
C LEU A 96 1.11 2.95 7.87
N HIS A 97 0.92 2.82 9.18
CA HIS A 97 -0.40 2.85 9.80
C HIS A 97 -1.08 4.20 9.61
N ILE A 98 -0.32 5.29 9.78
CA ILE A 98 -0.81 6.66 9.58
C ILE A 98 -1.25 6.84 8.13
N PHE A 99 -0.41 6.44 7.17
CA PHE A 99 -0.70 6.55 5.75
C PHE A 99 -1.97 5.79 5.35
N ILE A 100 -2.09 4.51 5.75
CA ILE A 100 -3.25 3.70 5.40
C ILE A 100 -4.53 4.35 5.91
N ASN A 101 -4.57 4.78 7.18
CA ASN A 101 -5.76 5.39 7.76
C ASN A 101 -6.12 6.72 7.08
N ILE A 102 -5.16 7.63 6.89
CA ILE A 102 -5.42 8.92 6.24
C ILE A 102 -5.93 8.70 4.81
N PHE A 103 -5.28 7.80 4.07
CA PHE A 103 -5.64 7.51 2.69
C PHE A 103 -7.05 6.90 2.58
N THR A 104 -7.39 5.91 3.40
CA THR A 104 -8.70 5.25 3.32
C THR A 104 -9.83 6.17 3.80
N ILE A 105 -9.59 7.00 4.83
CA ILE A 105 -10.53 8.05 5.26
C ILE A 105 -10.76 9.06 4.13
N ALA A 106 -9.70 9.53 3.48
CA ALA A 106 -9.83 10.47 2.36
C ALA A 106 -10.63 9.86 1.21
N CYS A 107 -10.36 8.61 0.83
CA CYS A 107 -11.14 7.89 -0.18
C CYS A 107 -12.62 7.78 0.19
N PHE A 108 -12.93 7.48 1.45
CA PHE A 108 -14.31 7.39 1.94
C PHE A 108 -15.08 8.70 1.74
N PHE A 109 -14.49 9.84 2.13
CA PHE A 109 -15.12 11.14 1.93
C PHE A 109 -15.21 11.55 0.47
N ILE A 110 -14.18 11.27 -0.34
CA ILE A 110 -14.21 11.54 -1.80
C ILE A 110 -15.38 10.79 -2.45
N HIS A 111 -15.66 9.56 -2.06
CA HIS A 111 -16.80 8.81 -2.57
C HIS A 111 -18.14 9.40 -2.19
N LEU A 112 -18.32 9.74 -0.91
CA LEU A 112 -19.55 10.35 -0.44
C LEU A 112 -19.82 11.68 -1.15
N THR A 113 -18.80 12.53 -1.26
CA THR A 113 -18.90 13.82 -1.93
C THR A 113 -19.15 13.67 -3.42
N SER A 114 -18.39 12.82 -4.13
CA SER A 114 -18.60 12.60 -5.56
C SER A 114 -19.97 12.01 -5.87
N GLY A 115 -20.50 11.13 -5.01
CA GLY A 115 -21.80 10.51 -5.22
C GLY A 115 -22.95 11.50 -5.02
N SER A 116 -22.82 12.39 -4.03
CA SER A 116 -23.71 13.52 -3.82
C SER A 116 -23.72 14.46 -5.03
N MET A 117 -22.55 14.78 -5.59
CA MET A 117 -22.43 15.64 -6.78
C MET A 117 -23.05 15.00 -8.02
N ILE A 118 -22.77 13.71 -8.29
CA ILE A 118 -23.29 13.01 -9.47
C ILE A 118 -24.81 12.81 -9.36
N GLY A 119 -25.31 12.57 -8.15
CA GLY A 119 -26.73 12.39 -7.89
C GLY A 119 -27.52 13.70 -7.77
N GLU A 120 -26.86 14.86 -7.83
CA GLU A 120 -27.46 16.19 -7.63
C GLU A 120 -28.29 16.33 -6.34
N ILE A 121 -27.89 15.62 -5.28
CA ILE A 121 -28.54 15.70 -3.96
C ILE A 121 -27.56 16.20 -2.91
N SER A 122 -28.09 16.75 -1.81
CA SER A 122 -27.25 17.25 -0.72
C SER A 122 -26.38 16.14 -0.12
N PHE A 123 -25.17 16.51 0.33
CA PHE A 123 -24.23 15.59 0.95
C PHE A 123 -24.87 14.80 2.11
N ALA A 124 -25.63 15.49 2.96
CA ALA A 124 -26.29 14.87 4.12
C ALA A 124 -27.32 13.81 3.70
N GLN A 125 -28.12 14.08 2.66
CA GLN A 125 -29.09 13.11 2.14
C GLN A 125 -28.41 11.90 1.52
N TYR A 126 -27.36 12.11 0.71
CA TYR A 126 -26.61 11.02 0.10
C TYR A 126 -25.92 10.16 1.15
N ALA A 127 -25.26 10.80 2.13
CA ALA A 127 -24.59 10.13 3.22
C ALA A 127 -25.57 9.28 4.03
N ALA A 128 -26.72 9.82 4.44
CA ALA A 128 -27.71 9.08 5.23
C ALA A 128 -28.15 7.76 4.56
N GLN A 129 -28.22 7.72 3.23
CA GLN A 129 -28.68 6.55 2.48
C GLN A 129 -27.56 5.55 2.16
N LYS A 130 -26.34 6.03 1.91
CA LYS A 130 -25.27 5.23 1.26
C LYS A 130 -23.98 5.10 2.07
N TRP A 131 -23.85 5.74 3.24
CA TRP A 131 -22.62 5.72 4.04
C TRP A 131 -22.10 4.31 4.35
N TRP A 132 -23.00 3.36 4.64
CA TRP A 132 -22.65 1.98 5.00
C TRP A 132 -21.94 1.25 3.86
N LEU A 133 -22.30 1.52 2.61
CA LEU A 133 -21.68 0.92 1.44
C LEU A 133 -20.23 1.39 1.29
N PHE A 134 -19.99 2.69 1.49
CA PHE A 134 -18.63 3.23 1.46
C PHE A 134 -17.83 2.85 2.70
N LEU A 135 -18.47 2.58 3.83
CA LEU A 135 -17.81 2.06 5.02
C LEU A 135 -17.27 0.63 4.76
N ILE A 136 -18.04 -0.22 4.09
CA ILE A 136 -17.58 -1.55 3.68
C ILE A 136 -16.36 -1.42 2.75
N VAL A 137 -16.43 -0.54 1.75
CA VAL A 137 -15.30 -0.28 0.83
C VAL A 137 -14.07 0.24 1.60
N TYR A 138 -14.27 1.13 2.57
CA TYR A 138 -13.21 1.61 3.47
C TYR A 138 -12.53 0.46 4.23
N LEU A 139 -13.30 -0.47 4.79
CA LEU A 139 -12.77 -1.64 5.50
C LEU A 139 -11.98 -2.55 4.55
N ILE A 140 -12.53 -2.85 3.36
CA ILE A 140 -11.86 -3.66 2.34
C ILE A 140 -10.53 -3.03 1.95
N ASN A 141 -10.50 -1.73 1.65
CA ASN A 141 -9.28 -1.02 1.28
C ASN A 141 -8.24 -1.03 2.40
N THR A 142 -8.68 -0.86 3.65
CA THR A 142 -7.80 -0.88 4.81
C THR A 142 -7.14 -2.26 4.95
N ILE A 143 -7.93 -3.33 4.92
CA ILE A 143 -7.42 -4.72 4.98
C ILE A 143 -6.48 -5.00 3.80
N PHE A 144 -6.89 -4.61 2.60
CA PHE A 144 -6.11 -4.80 1.38
C PHE A 144 -4.74 -4.14 1.45
N LEU A 145 -4.68 -2.86 1.86
CA LEU A 145 -3.41 -2.14 1.97
C LEU A 145 -2.51 -2.76 3.04
N TYR A 146 -3.06 -3.13 4.20
CA TYR A 146 -2.27 -3.86 5.20
C TYR A 146 -1.70 -5.15 4.64
N LEU A 147 -2.53 -5.98 4.00
CA LEU A 147 -2.10 -7.24 3.41
C LEU A 147 -0.99 -7.02 2.36
N TYR A 148 -1.14 -6.01 1.50
CA TYR A 148 -0.12 -5.62 0.52
C TYR A 148 1.24 -5.35 1.19
N PHE A 149 1.26 -4.49 2.21
CA PHE A 149 2.50 -4.09 2.88
C PHE A 149 3.11 -5.23 3.71
N TYR A 150 2.30 -6.03 4.39
CA TYR A 150 2.80 -7.18 5.15
C TYR A 150 3.38 -8.26 4.24
N ILE A 151 2.78 -8.54 3.08
CA ILE A 151 3.36 -9.43 2.08
C ILE A 151 4.69 -8.86 1.57
N LEU A 152 4.75 -7.56 1.31
CA LEU A 152 5.98 -6.90 0.88
C LEU A 152 7.10 -7.04 1.93
N ILE A 153 6.80 -6.78 3.20
CA ILE A 153 7.75 -6.92 4.31
C ILE A 153 8.21 -8.38 4.45
N TYR A 154 7.27 -9.34 4.38
CA TYR A 154 7.59 -10.76 4.41
C TYR A 154 8.57 -11.16 3.32
N LEU A 155 8.34 -10.73 2.07
CA LEU A 155 9.24 -11.05 0.95
C LEU A 155 10.61 -10.39 1.10
N LEU A 156 10.70 -9.21 1.69
CA LEU A 156 11.99 -8.56 2.00
C LEU A 156 12.75 -9.32 3.10
N ASN A 157 12.05 -9.81 4.13
CA ASN A 157 12.64 -10.60 5.20
C ASN A 157 13.15 -11.97 4.73
N GLU A 158 12.49 -12.60 3.75
CA GLU A 158 12.94 -13.88 3.20
C GLU A 158 14.04 -13.74 2.13
N SER A 159 14.29 -12.52 1.63
CA SER A 159 15.27 -12.29 0.58
C SER A 159 16.70 -12.19 1.13
N LYS A 160 17.48 -13.27 0.97
CA LYS A 160 18.93 -13.26 1.25
C LYS A 160 19.66 -12.19 0.42
N GLU A 161 19.33 -12.09 -0.87
CA GLU A 161 19.92 -11.09 -1.77
C GLU A 161 19.73 -9.65 -1.26
N PHE A 162 18.52 -9.31 -0.78
CA PHE A 162 18.25 -8.01 -0.18
C PHE A 162 19.11 -7.76 1.06
N LYS A 163 19.20 -8.75 1.97
CA LYS A 163 19.94 -8.65 3.22
C LYS A 163 21.44 -8.47 2.97
N ASP A 164 22.03 -9.31 2.13
CA ASP A 164 23.47 -9.28 1.82
C ASP A 164 23.86 -7.95 1.17
N GLU A 165 23.02 -7.44 0.27
CA GLU A 165 23.27 -6.17 -0.39
C GLU A 165 23.14 -4.98 0.58
N TYR A 166 22.18 -5.02 1.50
CA TYR A 166 22.01 -3.98 2.51
C TYR A 166 23.22 -3.94 3.46
N LEU A 167 23.68 -5.10 3.97
CA LEU A 167 24.89 -5.19 4.80
C LEU A 167 26.13 -4.66 4.06
N THR A 168 26.29 -5.04 2.79
CA THR A 168 27.42 -4.58 1.96
C THR A 168 27.42 -3.07 1.82
N ASN A 169 26.26 -2.45 1.58
CA ASN A 169 26.14 -0.99 1.52
C ASN A 169 26.45 -0.32 2.86
N LEU A 170 26.03 -0.94 3.96
CA LEU A 170 26.27 -0.43 5.31
C LEU A 170 27.77 -0.42 5.65
N LYS A 171 28.47 -1.52 5.34
CA LYS A 171 29.94 -1.63 5.50
C LYS A 171 30.69 -0.61 4.64
N ASN A 172 30.32 -0.47 3.36
CA ASN A 172 30.94 0.49 2.45
C ASN A 172 30.72 1.95 2.92
N ASN A 173 29.54 2.27 3.45
CA ASN A 173 29.25 3.60 3.97
C ASN A 173 30.06 3.91 5.24
N LYS A 174 30.16 2.95 6.19
CA LYS A 174 31.00 3.09 7.39
C LYS A 174 32.47 3.36 7.01
N GLN A 175 33.04 2.58 6.10
CA GLN A 175 34.42 2.79 5.60
C GLN A 175 34.61 4.15 4.92
N THR A 176 33.60 4.63 4.19
CA THR A 176 33.68 5.95 3.53
C THR A 176 33.67 7.10 4.54
N ILE A 177 32.95 6.95 5.66
CA ILE A 177 32.91 7.95 6.73
C ILE A 177 34.24 7.95 7.49
N GLU A 178 34.73 6.77 7.89
CA GLU A 178 36.04 6.63 8.57
C GLU A 178 37.20 7.16 7.73
N ASN A 179 37.17 6.93 6.41
CA ASN A 179 38.20 7.46 5.51
C ASN A 179 38.08 8.97 5.29
N LYS A 180 36.89 9.57 5.43
CA LYS A 180 36.75 11.03 5.38
C LYS A 180 37.26 11.70 6.64
N GLU A 181 37.07 11.09 7.80
CA GLU A 181 37.60 11.61 9.08
C GLU A 181 39.13 11.59 9.11
N LYS A 182 39.76 10.53 8.57
CA LYS A 182 41.23 10.42 8.48
C LYS A 182 41.92 11.36 7.48
N VAL A 183 41.16 12.00 6.59
CA VAL A 183 41.70 12.96 5.60
C VAL A 183 41.63 14.40 6.12
N VAL A 184 40.96 14.62 7.26
CA VAL A 184 40.76 15.93 7.89
C VAL A 184 41.71 16.14 9.10
N GLU A 185 42.42 15.10 9.55
CA GLU A 185 43.57 15.19 10.47
C GLU A 185 44.89 15.38 9.73
#